data_AF-A0A1H7W6M5-F1
#
_entry.id   AF-A0A1H7W6M5-F1
#
_cell.length_a   1.000
_cell.length_b   1.000
_cell.length_c   1.000
_cell.angle_alpha   90.00
_cell.angle_beta   90.00
_cell.angle_gamma   90.00
#
_symmetry.space_group_name_H-M   'P 1'
#
loop_
_entity.id
_entity.type
_entity.pdbx_description
1 polymer ?
#
loop_
_entity_poly.entity_id
_entity_poly.type
_entity_poly.pdbx_seq_one_letter_code
_entity_poly.pdbx_strand_id
1 'polypeptide(L)'
;MNTKQRIAALSAIAFAMLGAAGAVHAETYEGVHPITSAASRADVRAEAVAAARADNPYADGADAGPAAVIASSTTRATVRAEAVAAAHADNPYAEGASSGVAPMVASTVDRAAVRAAARAAARGDALPL
;
A
#
# COMPACT_ATOMS: atom_id res chain seq x y z
N MET A 1 -16.59 -35.40 -99.07
CA MET A 1 -17.30 -34.64 -98.01
C MET A 1 -17.88 -33.39 -98.63
N ASN A 2 -19.19 -33.15 -98.53
CA ASN A 2 -19.83 -32.00 -99.16
C ASN A 2 -19.62 -30.70 -98.33
N THR A 3 -19.79 -29.54 -98.95
CA THR A 3 -19.58 -28.24 -98.30
C THR A 3 -20.44 -28.05 -97.05
N LYS A 4 -21.64 -28.64 -97.02
CA LYS A 4 -22.56 -28.61 -95.86
C LYS A 4 -21.97 -29.34 -94.64
N GLN A 5 -21.35 -30.50 -94.85
CA GLN A 5 -20.69 -31.27 -93.78
C GLN A 5 -19.48 -30.54 -93.20
N ARG A 6 -18.72 -29.81 -94.02
CA ARG A 6 -17.59 -28.99 -93.54
C ARG A 6 -18.05 -27.82 -92.67
N ILE A 7 -19.10 -27.13 -93.11
CA ILE A 7 -19.69 -26.02 -92.35
C ILE A 7 -20.25 -26.53 -91.01
N ALA A 8 -20.97 -27.65 -91.03
CA ALA A 8 -21.51 -28.28 -89.82
C ALA A 8 -20.41 -28.73 -88.83
N ALA A 9 -19.29 -29.26 -89.33
CA ALA A 9 -18.16 -29.63 -88.47
C ALA A 9 -17.49 -28.40 -87.84
N LEU A 10 -17.29 -27.32 -88.61
CA LEU A 10 -16.69 -26.08 -88.10
C LEU A 10 -17.58 -25.40 -87.06
N SER A 11 -18.89 -25.36 -87.28
CA SER A 11 -19.81 -24.79 -86.29
C SER A 11 -19.90 -25.65 -85.02
N ALA A 12 -19.89 -26.98 -85.14
CA ALA A 12 -19.85 -27.87 -83.98
C ALA A 12 -18.57 -27.66 -83.14
N ILE A 13 -17.41 -27.51 -83.80
CA ILE A 13 -16.13 -27.22 -83.13
C ILE A 13 -16.16 -25.84 -82.46
N ALA A 14 -16.70 -24.83 -83.14
CA ALA A 14 -16.83 -23.48 -82.58
C ALA A 14 -17.75 -23.46 -81.33
N PHE A 15 -18.87 -24.18 -81.36
CA PHE A 15 -19.75 -24.30 -80.19
C PHE A 15 -19.13 -25.11 -79.05
N ALA A 16 -18.38 -26.18 -79.35
CA ALA A 16 -17.65 -26.94 -78.34
C ALA A 16 -16.57 -26.08 -77.66
N MET A 17 -15.84 -25.28 -78.44
CA MET A 17 -14.85 -24.32 -77.94
C MET A 17 -15.50 -23.21 -77.10
N LEU A 18 -16.66 -22.70 -77.53
CA LEU A 18 -17.42 -21.70 -76.77
C LEU A 18 -17.95 -22.25 -75.44
N GLY A 19 -18.40 -23.51 -75.41
CA GLY A 19 -18.81 -24.19 -74.18
C GLY A 19 -17.66 -24.42 -73.21
N ALA A 20 -16.47 -24.74 -73.72
CA ALA A 20 -15.26 -24.87 -72.91
C ALA A 20 -14.77 -23.51 -72.36
N ALA A 21 -14.90 -22.43 -73.14
CA ALA A 21 -14.57 -21.07 -72.71
C ALA A 21 -15.63 -20.42 -71.80
N GLY A 22 -16.87 -20.93 -71.80
CA GLY A 22 -17.95 -20.50 -70.90
C GLY A 22 -17.85 -21.08 -69.48
N ALA A 23 -16.98 -22.07 -69.25
CA ALA A 23 -16.69 -22.63 -67.93
C ALA A 23 -15.68 -21.79 -67.13
N VAL A 24 -15.63 -20.47 -67.39
CA VAL A 24 -14.78 -19.52 -66.66
C VAL A 24 -15.41 -19.27 -65.29
N HIS A 25 -15.03 -20.16 -64.38
CA HIS A 25 -14.65 -19.90 -63.00
C HIS A 25 -15.32 -18.68 -62.35
N ALA A 26 -16.50 -18.90 -61.77
CA ALA A 26 -16.80 -18.18 -60.54
C ALA A 26 -15.74 -18.59 -59.51
N GLU A 27 -15.11 -17.62 -58.85
CA GLU A 27 -14.32 -17.90 -57.65
C GLU A 27 -15.21 -18.69 -56.69
N THR A 28 -14.78 -19.91 -56.35
CA THR A 28 -15.57 -20.74 -55.44
C THR A 28 -15.49 -20.07 -54.07
N TYR A 29 -16.60 -19.48 -53.63
CA TYR A 29 -16.68 -18.93 -52.29
C TYR A 29 -16.65 -20.09 -51.30
N GLU A 30 -15.50 -20.30 -50.66
CA GLU A 30 -15.27 -21.35 -49.65
C GLU A 30 -15.96 -21.07 -48.31
N GLY A 31 -16.82 -20.05 -48.24
CA GLY A 31 -17.45 -19.61 -47.00
C GLY A 31 -16.50 -18.82 -46.11
N VAL A 32 -17.00 -18.46 -44.92
CA VAL A 32 -16.17 -17.90 -43.85
C VAL A 32 -15.41 -19.04 -43.21
N HIS A 33 -14.07 -19.01 -43.30
CA HIS A 33 -13.25 -19.99 -42.59
C HIS A 33 -13.45 -19.87 -41.08
N PRO A 34 -13.62 -20.99 -40.36
CA PRO A 34 -13.79 -20.97 -38.93
C PRO A 34 -12.50 -20.45 -38.28
N ILE A 35 -12.65 -19.42 -37.43
CA ILE A 35 -11.56 -18.97 -36.57
C ILE A 35 -11.39 -20.05 -35.49
N THR A 36 -10.29 -20.79 -35.58
CA THR A 36 -9.89 -21.74 -34.54
C THR A 36 -8.92 -21.04 -33.60
N SER A 37 -9.18 -21.11 -32.30
CA SER A 37 -8.22 -20.61 -31.31
C SER A 37 -7.02 -21.56 -31.26
N ALA A 38 -5.81 -21.00 -31.27
CA ALA A 38 -4.59 -21.78 -31.09
C ALA A 38 -4.45 -22.34 -29.66
N ALA A 39 -5.11 -21.73 -28.68
CA ALA A 39 -5.06 -22.14 -27.28
C ALA A 39 -6.28 -22.98 -26.90
N SER A 40 -6.07 -24.00 -26.05
CA SER A 40 -7.19 -24.78 -25.53
C SER A 40 -7.98 -23.97 -24.50
N ARG A 41 -9.27 -24.30 -24.33
CA ARG A 41 -10.09 -23.68 -23.26
C ARG A 41 -9.55 -23.95 -21.85
N ALA A 42 -8.81 -25.04 -21.66
CA ALA A 42 -8.19 -25.35 -20.38
C ALA A 42 -7.02 -24.40 -20.10
N ASP A 43 -6.19 -24.14 -21.11
CA ASP A 43 -5.03 -23.25 -20.98
C ASP A 43 -5.46 -21.81 -20.71
N VAL A 44 -6.45 -21.30 -21.47
CA VAL A 44 -7.00 -19.95 -21.25
C VAL A 44 -7.61 -19.82 -19.85
N ARG A 45 -8.26 -20.88 -19.34
CA ARG A 45 -8.79 -20.87 -17.96
C ARG A 45 -7.68 -20.85 -16.92
N ALA A 46 -6.62 -21.64 -17.11
CA ALA A 46 -5.49 -21.66 -16.21
C ALA A 46 -4.79 -20.29 -16.17
N GLU A 47 -4.57 -19.67 -17.34
CA GLU A 47 -3.97 -18.35 -17.47
C GLU A 47 -4.86 -17.26 -16.85
N ALA A 48 -6.18 -17.29 -17.11
CA ALA A 48 -7.12 -16.35 -16.51
C ALA A 48 -7.16 -16.43 -14.98
N VAL A 49 -7.10 -17.64 -14.41
CA VAL A 49 -7.03 -17.81 -12.94
C VAL A 49 -5.70 -17.30 -12.40
N ALA A 50 -4.59 -17.54 -13.09
CA ALA A 50 -3.28 -17.03 -12.70
C ALA A 50 -3.27 -15.49 -12.73
N ALA A 51 -3.78 -14.88 -13.79
CA ALA A 51 -3.87 -13.44 -13.94
C ALA A 51 -4.78 -12.80 -12.89
N ALA A 52 -5.93 -13.41 -12.58
CA ALA A 52 -6.84 -12.91 -11.56
C ALA A 52 -6.27 -12.97 -10.13
N ARG A 53 -5.27 -13.83 -9.89
CA ARG A 53 -4.55 -13.92 -8.61
C ARG A 53 -3.25 -13.13 -8.57
N ALA A 54 -2.79 -12.64 -9.72
CA ALA A 54 -1.60 -11.81 -9.76
C ALA A 54 -1.86 -10.48 -9.07
N ASP A 55 -0.84 -9.93 -8.44
CA ASP A 55 -0.92 -8.60 -7.85
C ASP A 55 -1.28 -7.59 -8.94
N ASN A 56 -2.17 -6.66 -8.63
CA ASN A 56 -2.53 -5.58 -9.53
C ASN A 56 -1.45 -4.48 -9.46
N PRO A 57 -0.62 -4.29 -10.49
CA PRO A 57 0.48 -3.32 -10.47
C PRO A 57 -0.02 -1.86 -10.48
N TYR A 58 -1.32 -1.64 -10.67
CA TYR A 58 -1.96 -0.32 -10.68
C TYR A 58 -2.99 -0.18 -9.55
N ALA A 59 -2.98 -1.08 -8.57
CA ALA A 59 -3.87 -0.94 -7.43
C ALA A 59 -3.40 0.19 -6.51
N ASP A 60 -4.23 1.22 -6.38
CA ASP A 60 -4.02 2.33 -5.46
C ASP A 60 -5.01 2.24 -4.29
N GLY A 61 -4.59 2.65 -3.10
CA GLY A 61 -5.48 2.75 -1.94
C GLY A 61 -5.94 1.39 -1.40
N ALA A 62 -7.26 1.16 -1.37
CA ALA A 62 -7.85 -0.01 -0.72
C ALA A 62 -7.55 -1.34 -1.46
N ASP A 63 -7.26 -1.26 -2.76
CA ASP A 63 -6.96 -2.43 -3.59
C ASP A 63 -5.46 -2.81 -3.56
N ALA A 64 -4.60 -1.97 -2.98
CA ALA A 64 -3.13 -2.11 -3.01
C ALA A 64 -2.58 -3.22 -2.09
N GLY A 65 -3.46 -4.07 -1.53
CA GLY A 65 -3.10 -5.03 -0.51
C GLY A 65 -2.81 -4.38 0.85
N PRO A 66 -2.33 -5.15 1.84
CA PRO A 66 -2.06 -4.64 3.18
C PRO A 66 -0.95 -3.58 3.12
N ALA A 67 -1.22 -2.41 3.72
CA ALA A 67 -0.24 -1.34 3.84
C ALA A 67 1.05 -1.87 4.48
N ALA A 68 2.20 -1.46 3.92
CA ALA A 68 3.50 -1.79 4.49
C ALA A 68 3.53 -1.34 5.96
N VAL A 69 3.81 -2.28 6.86
CA VAL A 69 3.96 -1.97 8.28
C VAL A 69 5.18 -1.07 8.42
N ILE A 70 4.96 0.20 8.78
CA ILE A 70 6.04 1.09 9.18
C ILE A 70 6.52 0.60 10.55
N ALA A 71 7.51 -0.29 10.53
CA ALA A 71 8.18 -0.73 11.74
C ALA A 71 8.98 0.45 12.30
N SER A 72 8.66 0.87 13.53
CA SER A 72 9.51 1.82 14.25
C SER A 72 10.89 1.20 14.44
N SER A 73 11.94 1.98 14.23
CA SER A 73 13.31 1.58 14.53
C SER A 73 13.58 1.46 16.04
N THR A 74 12.68 1.95 16.88
CA THR A 74 12.81 1.91 18.33
C THR A 74 11.75 1.00 18.95
N THR A 75 12.12 0.34 20.05
CA THR A 75 11.22 -0.56 20.77
C THR A 75 10.21 0.23 21.60
N ARG A 76 9.05 -0.36 21.89
CA ARG A 76 8.08 0.24 22.82
C ARG A 76 8.68 0.43 24.24
N ALA A 77 9.61 -0.45 24.63
CA ALA A 77 10.27 -0.36 25.94
C ALA A 77 11.18 0.87 26.03
N THR A 78 11.95 1.17 24.97
CA THR A 78 12.81 2.36 24.90
C THR A 78 11.98 3.64 24.94
N VAL A 79 10.89 3.74 24.15
CA VAL A 79 9.98 4.90 24.22
C VAL A 79 9.41 5.11 25.63
N ARG A 80 9.00 4.03 26.29
CA ARG A 80 8.46 4.12 27.66
C ARG A 80 9.52 4.60 28.66
N ALA A 81 10.74 4.08 28.56
CA ALA A 81 11.83 4.50 29.42
C ALA A 81 12.17 5.99 29.23
N GLU A 82 12.24 6.46 27.99
CA GLU A 82 12.47 7.87 27.65
C GLU A 82 11.35 8.78 28.16
N ALA A 83 10.08 8.36 27.98
CA ALA A 83 8.93 9.12 28.46
C ALA A 83 8.92 9.26 29.99
N VAL A 84 9.26 8.18 30.71
CA VAL A 84 9.39 8.21 32.17
C VAL A 84 10.54 9.12 32.60
N ALA A 85 11.69 9.06 31.92
CA ALA A 85 12.81 9.94 32.22
C ALA A 85 12.45 11.41 31.99
N ALA A 86 11.77 11.73 30.89
CA ALA A 86 11.31 13.09 30.60
C ALA A 86 10.27 13.60 31.62
N ALA A 87 9.37 12.73 32.09
CA ALA A 87 8.37 13.11 33.10
C ALA A 87 8.98 13.41 34.48
N HIS A 88 10.13 12.81 34.80
CA HIS A 88 10.87 13.09 36.03
C HIS A 88 11.95 14.17 35.85
N ALA A 89 12.13 14.69 34.64
CA ALA A 89 13.07 15.77 34.41
C ALA A 89 12.56 17.07 35.05
N ASP A 90 13.50 17.92 35.47
CA ASP A 90 13.16 19.22 36.02
C ASP A 90 12.39 20.04 34.98
N ASN A 91 11.37 20.77 35.42
CA ASN A 91 10.61 21.63 34.55
C ASN A 91 11.50 22.81 34.08
N PRO A 92 11.84 22.90 32.79
CA PRO A 92 12.76 23.93 32.29
C PRO A 92 12.19 25.35 32.37
N TYR A 93 10.89 25.50 32.69
CA TYR A 93 10.18 26.77 32.86
C TYR A 93 9.69 26.99 34.29
N ALA A 94 10.12 26.17 35.26
CA ALA A 94 9.77 26.38 36.66
C ALA A 94 10.56 27.55 37.26
N GLU A 95 9.94 28.72 37.34
CA GLU A 95 10.43 29.79 38.21
C GLU A 95 10.21 29.40 39.67
N GLY A 96 11.25 28.89 40.34
CA GLY A 96 11.49 28.84 41.79
C GLY A 96 10.49 28.11 42.71
N ALA A 97 9.19 28.21 42.46
CA ALA A 97 8.12 27.70 43.31
C ALA A 97 7.75 26.23 43.02
N SER A 98 8.11 25.70 41.84
CA SER A 98 7.85 24.30 41.46
C SER A 98 9.11 23.46 41.27
N SER A 99 10.31 24.04 41.50
CA SER A 99 11.59 23.33 41.46
C SER A 99 11.88 22.65 42.80
N GLY A 100 11.07 21.63 43.13
CA GLY A 100 11.25 20.79 44.31
C GLY A 100 11.05 21.50 45.67
N VAL A 101 11.01 20.69 46.73
CA VAL A 101 11.02 21.20 48.11
C VAL A 101 12.48 21.34 48.54
N ALA A 102 12.91 22.57 48.85
CA ALA A 102 14.22 22.79 49.46
C ALA A 102 14.36 21.90 50.71
N PRO A 103 15.49 21.20 50.89
CA PRO A 103 15.66 20.33 52.04
C PRO A 103 15.48 21.13 53.33
N MET A 104 14.66 20.62 54.25
CA MET A 104 14.52 21.22 55.59
C MET A 104 15.89 21.18 56.27
N VAL A 105 16.58 22.32 56.29
CA VAL A 105 17.78 22.49 57.10
C VAL A 105 17.34 22.47 58.55
N ALA A 106 17.60 21.36 59.24
CA ALA A 106 17.39 21.27 60.67
C ALA A 106 18.24 22.36 61.35
N SER A 107 17.60 23.23 62.13
CA SER A 107 18.31 24.26 62.91
C SER A 107 19.41 23.63 63.75
N THR A 108 20.60 24.23 63.73
CA THR A 108 21.73 23.85 64.60
C THR A 108 21.54 24.29 66.05
N VAL A 109 20.47 25.03 66.34
CA VAL A 109 20.17 25.52 67.68
C VAL A 109 19.51 24.41 68.49
N ASP A 110 20.07 24.14 69.67
CA ASP A 110 19.49 23.19 70.62
C ASP A 110 18.06 23.58 70.98
N ARG A 111 17.14 22.64 70.77
CA ARG A 111 15.71 22.81 71.03
C ARG A 111 15.43 23.05 72.52
N ALA A 112 16.27 22.56 73.42
CA ALA A 112 16.12 22.83 74.85
C ALA A 112 16.41 24.31 75.17
N ALA A 113 17.46 24.89 74.57
CA ALA A 113 17.79 26.31 74.70
C ALA A 113 16.66 27.21 74.17
N VAL A 114 16.07 26.90 73.01
CA VAL A 114 14.92 27.64 72.46
C VAL A 114 13.73 27.63 73.42
N ARG A 115 13.42 26.48 74.02
CA ARG A 115 12.33 26.38 74.99
C ARG A 115 12.63 27.11 76.29
N ALA A 116 13.88 27.15 76.74
CA ALA A 116 14.28 27.93 77.90
C ALA A 116 14.11 29.42 77.65
N ALA A 117 14.61 29.92 76.51
CA ALA A 117 14.46 31.32 76.10
C ALA A 117 12.99 31.73 75.96
N ALA A 118 12.15 30.89 75.34
CA ALA A 118 10.72 31.16 75.20
C ALA A 118 10.00 31.27 76.56
N ARG A 119 10.38 30.44 77.55
CA ARG A 119 9.83 30.52 78.91
C ARG A 119 10.33 31.72 79.70
N ALA A 120 11.56 32.17 79.46
CA ALA A 120 12.09 33.41 80.05
C ALA A 120 11.36 34.63 79.50
N ALA A 121 11.20 34.71 78.17
CA ALA A 121 10.43 35.77 77.51
C ALA A 121 8.96 35.81 77.99
N ALA A 122 8.30 34.65 78.13
CA ALA A 122 6.93 34.57 78.65
C ALA A 122 6.80 35.02 80.12
N ARG A 123 7.90 35.02 80.88
CA ARG A 123 7.95 35.52 82.27
C ARG A 123 8.34 36.99 82.37
N GLY A 124 8.53 37.67 81.25
CA GLY A 124 8.84 39.09 81.20
C GLY A 124 10.33 39.43 81.34
N ASP A 125 11.21 38.42 81.42
CA ASP A 125 12.65 38.62 81.41
C ASP A 125 13.11 38.84 79.96
N ALA A 126 12.83 40.02 79.40
CA ALA A 126 13.46 40.42 78.15
C ALA A 126 14.95 40.68 78.44
N LEU A 127 15.83 39.87 77.83
CA LEU A 127 17.27 40.13 77.84
C LEU A 127 17.53 41.52 77.25
N PRO A 128 18.44 42.33 77.85
CA PRO A 128 18.84 43.60 77.25
C PRO A 128 19.45 43.33 75.87
N LEU A 129 19.01 44.12 74.88
CA LEU A 129 19.57 44.14 73.54
C LEU A 129 21.05 44.53 73.56
#